data_AF-A0A3R8ITH7-F1
#
_entry.id   AF-A0A3R8ITH7-F1
#
_cell.length_a   1.000
_cell.length_b   1.000
_cell.length_c   1.000
_cell.angle_alpha   90.00
_cell.angle_beta   90.00
_cell.angle_gamma   90.00
#
_symmetry.space_group_name_H-M   'P 1'
#
loop_
_entity.id
_entity.type
_entity.pdbx_description
1 polymer ?
#
loop_
_entity_poly.entity_id
_entity_poly.type
_entity_poly.pdbx_seq_one_letter_code
_entity_poly.pdbx_strand_id
1 'polypeptide(L)'
;MNVRAGLAEGQVLQRLGKRRGACAQIVGTIEGGGRGEGQESRERREVCVTLRNVSGVVRGWERRRVGCATGSEFTARLQGIPAGGPWSLILECIQNKKTIARGMVREFFVGDVWLLAGQSNMEGCGLLAASVARPHPFIRAFSLARVWRQAADPLHVPWESQEAALNDGKPFTREQAEDYRRTSRVGAGVGLHFGREMLLRSGVPQGLICAARGATRMEQWLPARGRDGGAGLYGAMVRSVRATGQPVAGVLWHQGEGDSPRERAALYSQRMRKLIAAVRRDLGLPRLPWIFAQLARVYGERPDCAWNSVQEQQRALADRIHDVALVATVDLSLDDFIHLSAEAHPRFGARLARAADWLVYQNRKEQPPPLLRSVSALRMDEAMGAGRIDVVFDNVPGGLRAASEARGFVLLGVDARGAGGGEGGTERVLPAIYRVTLAGNVARVYLLPEYVRAASKGAVYLLGYGYGNAPDCNITDGRDCALPVFGARRVRVG
;
A
#
# COMPACT_ATOMS: atom_id res chain seq x y z
N MET A 1 -15.09 -4.58 -34.55
CA MET A 1 -15.32 -5.28 -33.27
C MET A 1 -14.91 -4.34 -32.16
N ASN A 2 -15.84 -3.99 -31.29
CA ASN A 2 -15.65 -2.99 -30.25
C ASN A 2 -15.63 -3.68 -28.90
N VAL A 3 -14.52 -3.58 -28.18
CA VAL A 3 -14.41 -4.12 -26.82
C VAL A 3 -15.19 -3.20 -25.87
N ARG A 4 -16.12 -3.78 -25.10
CA ARG A 4 -16.91 -3.06 -24.08
C ARG A 4 -16.36 -3.25 -22.68
N ALA A 5 -15.81 -4.43 -22.38
CA ALA A 5 -15.17 -4.70 -21.10
C ALA A 5 -14.14 -5.84 -21.20
N GLY A 6 -13.27 -5.94 -20.20
CA GLY A 6 -12.36 -7.07 -19.98
C GLY A 6 -10.91 -6.87 -20.41
N LEU A 7 -10.66 -5.96 -21.35
CA LEU A 7 -9.30 -5.53 -21.71
C LEU A 7 -9.34 -4.11 -22.28
N ALA A 8 -8.44 -3.25 -21.80
CA ALA A 8 -8.30 -1.87 -22.27
C ALA A 8 -6.86 -1.55 -22.68
N GLU A 9 -6.69 -0.53 -23.51
CA GLU A 9 -5.36 0.01 -23.83
C GLU A 9 -4.71 0.56 -22.54
N GLY A 10 -3.39 0.38 -22.42
CA GLY A 10 -2.60 0.73 -21.24
C GLY A 10 -2.81 -0.17 -20.02
N GLN A 11 -3.73 -1.15 -20.07
CA GLN A 11 -4.03 -2.01 -18.92
C GLN A 11 -2.85 -2.92 -18.58
N VAL A 12 -2.59 -3.08 -17.27
CA VAL A 12 -1.74 -4.16 -16.76
C VAL A 12 -2.65 -5.26 -16.24
N LEU A 13 -2.57 -6.44 -16.86
CA LEU A 13 -3.29 -7.62 -16.42
C LEU A 13 -2.56 -8.31 -15.25
N GLN A 14 -3.28 -8.64 -14.18
CA GLN A 14 -2.72 -9.38 -13.05
C GLN A 14 -2.34 -10.80 -13.49
N ARG A 15 -1.06 -11.13 -13.35
CA ARG A 15 -0.53 -12.47 -13.62
C ARG A 15 -0.93 -13.49 -12.55
N LEU A 16 -1.03 -14.76 -12.95
CA LEU A 16 -1.46 -15.87 -12.08
C LEU A 16 -0.28 -16.50 -11.31
N GLY A 17 0.25 -15.80 -10.32
CA GLY A 17 1.41 -16.25 -9.53
C GLY A 17 2.77 -15.93 -10.18
N LYS A 18 3.87 -16.27 -9.50
CA LYS A 18 5.21 -15.68 -9.71
C LYS A 18 5.81 -15.75 -11.13
N ARG A 19 5.35 -16.63 -12.01
CA ARG A 19 5.90 -16.82 -13.37
C ARG A 19 4.87 -17.12 -14.44
N ARG A 20 3.58 -17.15 -14.09
CA ARG A 20 2.54 -17.51 -15.07
C ARG A 20 2.08 -16.26 -15.81
N GLY A 21 1.45 -16.48 -16.95
CA GLY A 21 0.75 -15.44 -17.68
C GLY A 21 -0.53 -14.95 -16.99
N ALA A 22 -1.32 -14.16 -17.71
CA ALA A 22 -2.65 -13.74 -17.29
C ALA A 22 -3.76 -14.41 -18.10
N CYS A 23 -4.97 -14.30 -17.58
CA CYS A 23 -6.20 -14.58 -18.29
C CYS A 23 -7.02 -13.29 -18.39
N ALA A 24 -7.79 -13.15 -19.46
CA ALA A 24 -8.73 -12.05 -19.62
C ALA A 24 -10.02 -12.60 -20.25
N GLN A 25 -11.16 -12.05 -19.84
CA GLN A 25 -12.44 -12.30 -20.49
C GLN A 25 -12.90 -11.00 -21.13
N ILE A 26 -12.90 -10.97 -22.45
CA ILE A 26 -13.31 -9.81 -23.24
C ILE A 26 -14.75 -10.00 -23.67
N VAL A 27 -15.55 -8.95 -23.50
CA VAL A 27 -16.91 -8.86 -24.04
C VAL A 27 -17.02 -7.61 -24.90
N GLY A 28 -17.79 -7.69 -25.97
CA GLY A 28 -17.92 -6.58 -26.90
C GLY A 28 -18.96 -6.80 -27.98
N THR A 29 -18.96 -5.92 -28.98
CA THR A 29 -19.88 -5.96 -30.10
C THR A 29 -19.21 -6.02 -31.46
N ILE A 30 -19.98 -6.47 -32.44
CA ILE A 30 -19.62 -6.55 -33.85
C ILE A 30 -20.52 -5.57 -34.61
N GLU A 31 -19.92 -4.53 -35.18
CA GLU A 31 -20.61 -3.63 -36.10
C GLU A 31 -20.80 -4.32 -37.46
N GLY A 32 -21.97 -4.16 -38.08
CA GLY A 32 -22.25 -4.65 -39.44
C GLY A 32 -22.86 -6.05 -39.55
N GLY A 33 -23.31 -6.68 -38.45
CA GLY A 33 -24.16 -7.87 -38.52
C GLY A 33 -25.60 -7.48 -38.86
N GLY A 34 -25.98 -7.53 -40.14
CA GLY A 34 -27.22 -6.98 -40.67
C GLY A 34 -28.49 -7.23 -39.85
N ARG A 35 -29.35 -6.21 -39.81
CA ARG A 35 -30.80 -6.37 -39.68
C ARG A 35 -31.29 -7.15 -40.89
N GLY A 36 -31.14 -8.46 -40.86
CA GLY A 36 -31.90 -9.36 -41.73
C GLY A 36 -33.03 -9.92 -40.88
N GLU A 37 -34.21 -9.32 -40.98
CA GLU A 37 -35.43 -10.04 -40.66
C GLU A 37 -35.46 -11.29 -41.56
N GLY A 38 -35.53 -12.47 -40.95
CA GLY A 38 -35.83 -13.70 -41.67
C GLY A 38 -34.66 -14.47 -42.28
N GLN A 39 -33.67 -14.87 -41.50
CA GLN A 39 -33.04 -16.21 -41.53
C GLN A 39 -31.87 -16.23 -40.56
N GLU A 40 -32.06 -16.85 -39.39
CA GLU A 40 -30.94 -17.25 -38.53
C GLU A 40 -30.09 -18.27 -39.31
N SER A 41 -29.00 -17.82 -39.94
CA SER A 41 -28.00 -18.76 -40.43
C SER A 41 -27.47 -19.50 -39.20
N ARG A 42 -27.77 -20.80 -39.09
CA ARG A 42 -27.30 -21.73 -38.04
C ARG A 42 -25.77 -21.86 -37.95
N GLU A 43 -25.02 -21.08 -38.71
CA GLU A 43 -23.56 -21.17 -38.80
C GLU A 43 -22.87 -20.39 -37.68
N ARG A 44 -21.94 -21.06 -37.03
CA ARG A 44 -21.26 -20.61 -35.82
C ARG A 44 -20.25 -19.51 -36.17
N ARG A 45 -20.44 -18.30 -35.64
CA ARG A 45 -19.46 -17.21 -35.72
C ARG A 45 -18.37 -17.40 -34.66
N GLU A 46 -17.14 -17.58 -35.10
CA GLU A 46 -16.00 -17.82 -34.22
C GLU A 46 -15.24 -16.53 -33.93
N VAL A 47 -14.76 -16.38 -32.69
CA VAL A 47 -13.87 -15.27 -32.32
C VAL A 47 -12.47 -15.81 -32.17
N CYS A 48 -11.58 -15.30 -33.00
CA CYS A 48 -10.16 -15.59 -32.99
C CYS A 48 -9.36 -14.37 -32.59
N VAL A 49 -8.17 -14.59 -32.02
CA VAL A 49 -7.25 -13.51 -31.66
C VAL A 49 -5.86 -13.75 -32.21
N THR A 50 -5.18 -12.66 -32.54
CA THR A 50 -3.75 -12.65 -32.81
C THR A 50 -3.03 -11.76 -31.80
N LEU A 51 -2.14 -12.35 -31.00
CA LEU A 51 -1.30 -11.61 -30.04
C LEU A 51 0.04 -11.25 -30.67
N ARG A 52 0.43 -9.98 -30.55
CA ARG A 52 1.68 -9.46 -31.11
C ARG A 52 2.50 -8.70 -30.07
N ASN A 53 3.81 -8.66 -30.27
CA ASN A 53 4.73 -7.71 -29.65
C ASN A 53 5.61 -7.08 -30.73
N VAL A 54 6.65 -6.36 -30.32
CA VAL A 54 7.63 -5.73 -31.22
C VAL A 54 8.36 -6.72 -32.13
N SER A 55 8.50 -7.99 -31.72
CA SER A 55 9.16 -9.04 -32.48
C SER A 55 8.23 -9.76 -33.46
N GLY A 56 6.94 -9.42 -33.51
CA GLY A 56 5.95 -10.04 -34.40
C GLY A 56 4.85 -10.79 -33.67
N VAL A 57 4.32 -11.84 -34.29
CA VAL A 57 3.25 -12.67 -33.72
C VAL A 57 3.84 -13.60 -32.66
N VAL A 58 3.19 -13.66 -31.50
CA VAL A 58 3.62 -14.55 -30.42
C VAL A 58 3.33 -15.99 -30.82
N ARG A 59 4.32 -16.89 -30.64
CA ARG A 59 4.18 -18.32 -30.97
C ARG A 59 2.92 -18.92 -30.34
N GLY A 60 2.09 -19.58 -31.16
CA GLY A 60 0.84 -20.20 -30.71
C GLY A 60 -0.32 -19.24 -30.48
N TRP A 61 -0.15 -17.95 -30.80
CA TRP A 61 -1.20 -16.94 -30.70
C TRP A 61 -1.65 -16.41 -32.05
N GLU A 62 -1.26 -16.98 -33.18
CA GLU A 62 -1.80 -16.60 -34.48
C GLU A 62 -3.22 -17.16 -34.67
N ARG A 63 -4.21 -16.29 -34.93
CA ARG A 63 -5.61 -16.66 -35.19
C ARG A 63 -6.16 -17.72 -34.22
N ARG A 64 -5.76 -17.63 -32.95
CA ARG A 64 -6.16 -18.58 -31.92
C ARG A 64 -7.63 -18.39 -31.60
N ARG A 65 -8.43 -19.46 -31.76
CA ARG A 65 -9.85 -19.46 -31.36
C ARG A 65 -9.97 -19.30 -29.84
N VAL A 66 -10.73 -18.30 -29.41
CA VAL A 66 -10.90 -17.94 -27.99
C VAL A 66 -12.35 -17.71 -27.57
N GLY A 67 -13.30 -17.77 -28.51
CA GLY A 67 -14.70 -17.60 -28.19
C GLY A 67 -15.62 -17.64 -29.41
N CYS A 68 -16.81 -17.08 -29.25
CA CYS A 68 -17.85 -17.03 -30.28
C CYS A 68 -18.65 -15.73 -30.20
N ALA A 69 -19.40 -15.45 -31.27
CA ALA A 69 -20.32 -14.34 -31.36
C ALA A 69 -21.76 -14.83 -31.54
N THR A 70 -22.71 -14.17 -30.88
CA THR A 70 -24.15 -14.43 -30.98
C THR A 70 -24.84 -13.10 -31.27
N GLY A 71 -25.56 -13.03 -32.39
CA GLY A 71 -26.11 -11.75 -32.86
C GLY A 71 -25.01 -10.72 -33.10
N SER A 72 -25.11 -9.57 -32.44
CA SER A 72 -24.13 -8.48 -32.47
C SER A 72 -23.12 -8.54 -31.32
N GLU A 73 -23.24 -9.48 -30.39
CA GLU A 73 -22.37 -9.58 -29.22
C GLU A 73 -21.34 -10.69 -29.36
N PHE A 74 -20.19 -10.51 -28.74
CA PHE A 74 -19.16 -11.54 -28.69
C PHE A 74 -18.56 -11.66 -27.29
N THR A 75 -18.11 -12.88 -26.96
CA THR A 75 -17.31 -13.16 -25.77
C THR A 75 -16.04 -13.90 -26.18
N ALA A 76 -14.90 -13.50 -25.63
CA ALA A 76 -13.61 -14.14 -25.84
C ALA A 76 -12.90 -14.38 -24.51
N ARG A 77 -12.41 -15.60 -24.29
CA ARG A 77 -11.63 -15.97 -23.10
C ARG A 77 -10.19 -16.26 -23.48
N LEU A 78 -9.29 -15.37 -23.06
CA LEU A 78 -7.86 -15.48 -23.27
C LEU A 78 -7.26 -16.18 -22.06
N GLN A 79 -6.44 -17.20 -22.32
CA GLN A 79 -5.73 -17.94 -21.27
C GLN A 79 -4.25 -18.06 -21.62
N GLY A 80 -3.41 -17.80 -20.62
CA GLY A 80 -1.95 -17.95 -20.72
C GLY A 80 -1.28 -16.84 -21.50
N ILE A 81 -1.79 -15.60 -21.45
CA ILE A 81 -1.13 -14.44 -22.06
C ILE A 81 0.23 -14.27 -21.37
N PRO A 82 1.37 -14.31 -22.08
CA PRO A 82 2.68 -14.26 -21.45
C PRO A 82 2.88 -13.00 -20.60
N ALA A 83 3.61 -13.14 -19.48
CA ALA A 83 4.03 -11.99 -18.68
C ALA A 83 4.93 -11.06 -19.51
N GLY A 84 4.83 -9.75 -19.27
CA GLY A 84 5.56 -8.71 -20.02
C GLY A 84 4.65 -7.87 -20.89
N GLY A 85 5.17 -7.45 -22.04
CA GLY A 85 4.54 -6.53 -22.99
C GLY A 85 5.57 -5.56 -23.57
N PRO A 86 5.14 -4.49 -24.25
CA PRO A 86 3.75 -4.22 -24.62
C PRO A 86 3.21 -5.27 -25.60
N TRP A 87 1.94 -5.65 -25.39
CA TRP A 87 1.20 -6.55 -26.26
C TRP A 87 0.18 -5.78 -27.08
N SER A 88 -0.07 -6.23 -28.31
CA SER A 88 -1.21 -5.81 -29.13
C SER A 88 -2.07 -7.02 -29.43
N LEU A 89 -3.39 -6.89 -29.22
CA LEU A 89 -4.36 -7.95 -29.47
C LEU A 89 -5.23 -7.57 -30.67
N ILE A 90 -5.15 -8.36 -31.74
CA ILE A 90 -6.06 -8.27 -32.88
C ILE A 90 -7.21 -9.25 -32.63
N LEU A 91 -8.45 -8.77 -32.71
CA LEU A 91 -9.67 -9.57 -32.63
C LEU A 91 -10.24 -9.75 -34.03
N GLU A 92 -10.58 -10.99 -34.39
CA GLU A 92 -11.23 -11.32 -35.66
C GLU A 92 -12.49 -12.15 -35.39
N CYS A 93 -13.61 -11.75 -36.00
CA CYS A 93 -14.80 -12.59 -36.08
C CYS A 93 -14.79 -13.31 -37.43
N ILE A 94 -14.88 -14.63 -37.41
CA ILE A 94 -14.77 -15.49 -38.59
C ILE A 94 -16.11 -16.19 -38.82
N GLN A 95 -16.62 -16.07 -40.05
CA GLN A 95 -17.77 -16.82 -40.57
C GLN A 95 -17.38 -17.35 -41.95
N ASN A 96 -17.61 -18.65 -42.21
CA ASN A 96 -17.30 -19.29 -43.50
C ASN A 96 -15.86 -19.06 -43.99
N LYS A 97 -14.90 -19.22 -43.07
CA LYS A 97 -13.46 -19.00 -43.28
C LYS A 97 -13.08 -17.57 -43.69
N LYS A 98 -14.02 -16.63 -43.68
CA LYS A 98 -13.80 -15.21 -43.98
C LYS A 98 -13.86 -14.40 -42.69
N THR A 99 -12.95 -13.43 -42.54
CA THR A 99 -13.03 -12.45 -41.46
C THR A 99 -14.16 -11.47 -41.79
N ILE A 100 -15.23 -11.47 -40.99
CA ILE A 100 -16.39 -10.58 -41.17
C ILE A 100 -16.31 -9.30 -40.34
N ALA A 101 -15.47 -9.29 -39.30
CA ALA A 101 -15.19 -8.09 -38.52
C ALA A 101 -13.82 -8.16 -37.85
N ARG A 102 -13.20 -7.01 -37.63
CA ARG A 102 -11.93 -6.87 -36.90
C ARG A 102 -12.01 -5.83 -35.80
N GLY A 103 -11.23 -6.01 -34.75
CA GLY A 103 -11.00 -5.03 -33.69
C GLY A 103 -9.56 -5.13 -33.20
N MET A 104 -9.12 -4.15 -32.42
CA MET A 104 -7.78 -4.17 -31.85
C MET A 104 -7.77 -3.50 -30.49
N VAL A 105 -7.01 -4.07 -29.56
CA VAL A 105 -6.55 -3.38 -28.35
C VAL A 105 -5.07 -3.15 -28.50
N ARG A 106 -4.66 -1.88 -28.59
CA ARG A 106 -3.24 -1.50 -28.69
C ARG A 106 -2.65 -1.44 -27.29
N GLU A 107 -1.42 -1.92 -27.17
CA GLU A 107 -0.59 -1.74 -25.97
C GLU A 107 -1.28 -2.10 -24.64
N PHE A 108 -1.15 -3.34 -24.21
CA PHE A 108 -1.44 -3.74 -22.84
C PHE A 108 -0.30 -4.61 -22.29
N PHE A 109 -0.34 -4.88 -20.99
CA PHE A 109 0.73 -5.54 -20.26
C PHE A 109 0.19 -6.69 -19.43
N VAL A 110 1.07 -7.60 -19.03
CA VAL A 110 0.79 -8.64 -18.06
C VAL A 110 1.86 -8.58 -16.97
N GLY A 111 1.44 -8.34 -15.73
CA GLY A 111 2.34 -8.07 -14.63
C GLY A 111 1.64 -8.12 -13.28
N ASP A 112 2.04 -7.25 -12.36
CA ASP A 112 1.50 -7.21 -10.99
C ASP A 112 0.69 -5.94 -10.77
N VAL A 113 -0.51 -6.08 -10.22
CA VAL A 113 -1.50 -5.00 -10.05
C VAL A 113 -1.75 -4.78 -8.56
N TRP A 114 -1.62 -3.54 -8.11
CA TRP A 114 -1.67 -3.16 -6.70
C TRP A 114 -2.75 -2.14 -6.46
N LEU A 115 -3.50 -2.29 -5.37
CA LEU A 115 -4.45 -1.27 -4.92
C LEU A 115 -3.76 -0.30 -3.96
N LEU A 116 -3.79 1.00 -4.26
CA LEU A 116 -3.22 2.06 -3.43
C LEU A 116 -4.36 2.84 -2.78
N ALA A 117 -4.57 2.65 -1.48
CA ALA A 117 -5.67 3.26 -0.74
C ALA A 117 -5.22 3.84 0.62
N GLY A 118 -6.03 4.72 1.19
CA GLY A 118 -5.71 5.43 2.42
C GLY A 118 -5.88 6.94 2.25
N GLN A 119 -5.07 7.72 2.95
CA GLN A 119 -5.20 9.19 2.97
C GLN A 119 -4.07 9.92 2.23
N SER A 120 -3.82 11.18 2.60
CA SER A 120 -2.91 12.10 1.94
C SER A 120 -1.50 11.54 1.72
N ASN A 121 -0.93 10.83 2.68
CA ASN A 121 0.39 10.20 2.52
C ASN A 121 0.41 9.03 1.50
N MET A 122 -0.72 8.38 1.21
CA MET A 122 -0.86 7.46 0.06
C MET A 122 -1.24 8.22 -1.23
N GLU A 123 -2.08 9.25 -1.13
CA GLU A 123 -2.50 10.10 -2.24
C GLU A 123 -1.28 10.72 -2.94
N GLY A 124 -0.33 11.21 -2.13
CA GLY A 124 0.87 11.92 -2.53
C GLY A 124 0.72 13.41 -2.26
N CYS A 125 1.39 13.91 -1.22
CA CYS A 125 1.39 15.34 -0.88
C CYS A 125 2.80 15.94 -0.82
N GLY A 126 3.83 15.17 -1.18
CA GLY A 126 5.19 15.69 -1.26
C GLY A 126 5.33 16.73 -2.38
N LEU A 127 6.31 17.61 -2.23
CA LEU A 127 6.63 18.68 -3.17
C LEU A 127 7.17 18.08 -4.48
N LEU A 128 6.47 18.34 -5.59
CA LEU A 128 6.84 17.80 -6.91
C LEU A 128 8.21 18.30 -7.37
N ALA A 129 8.59 19.53 -7.01
CA ALA A 129 9.89 20.11 -7.34
C ALA A 129 11.07 19.33 -6.73
N ALA A 130 10.87 18.67 -5.59
CA ALA A 130 11.87 17.83 -4.93
C ALA A 130 11.79 16.35 -5.35
N SER A 131 10.82 15.97 -6.20
CA SER A 131 10.62 14.58 -6.60
C SER A 131 11.61 14.12 -7.67
N VAL A 132 12.27 13.00 -7.37
CA VAL A 132 13.11 12.27 -8.33
C VAL A 132 12.33 11.21 -9.11
N ALA A 133 11.02 11.06 -8.85
CA ALA A 133 10.18 10.13 -9.58
C ALA A 133 10.15 10.48 -11.07
N ARG A 134 10.21 9.45 -11.92
CA ARG A 134 10.05 9.60 -13.37
C ARG A 134 9.00 8.59 -13.85
N PRO A 135 8.18 8.92 -14.85
CA PRO A 135 7.34 7.94 -15.52
C PRO A 135 8.18 6.80 -16.10
N HIS A 136 7.57 5.63 -16.26
CA HIS A 136 8.22 4.46 -16.86
C HIS A 136 7.21 3.72 -17.75
N PRO A 137 7.57 3.26 -18.97
CA PRO A 137 6.61 2.68 -19.91
C PRO A 137 5.95 1.39 -19.39
N PHE A 138 6.63 0.67 -18.49
CA PHE A 138 6.13 -0.56 -17.85
C PHE A 138 5.42 -0.31 -16.51
N ILE A 139 5.18 0.93 -16.12
CA ILE A 139 4.42 1.26 -14.90
C ILE A 139 3.20 2.06 -15.30
N ARG A 140 2.01 1.51 -15.03
CA ARG A 140 0.74 2.07 -15.42
C ARG A 140 -0.11 2.36 -14.19
N ALA A 141 -0.90 3.42 -14.26
CA ALA A 141 -1.85 3.79 -13.24
C ALA A 141 -3.27 3.65 -13.79
N PHE A 142 -4.15 3.00 -13.03
CA PHE A 142 -5.59 3.10 -13.23
C PHE A 142 -6.08 4.26 -12.37
N SER A 143 -6.35 5.37 -13.03
CA SER A 143 -6.64 6.65 -12.37
C SER A 143 -8.02 6.65 -11.71
N LEU A 144 -8.34 7.70 -10.93
CA LEU A 144 -9.65 7.82 -10.27
C LEU A 144 -10.78 8.10 -11.28
N ALA A 145 -10.45 8.48 -12.52
CA ALA A 145 -11.36 8.54 -13.66
C ALA A 145 -11.63 7.16 -14.29
N ARG A 146 -11.04 6.09 -13.73
CA ARG A 146 -11.12 4.70 -14.23
C ARG A 146 -10.54 4.52 -15.63
N VAL A 147 -9.41 5.20 -15.88
CA VAL A 147 -8.67 5.11 -17.14
C VAL A 147 -7.24 4.68 -16.86
N TRP A 148 -6.75 3.71 -17.64
CA TRP A 148 -5.33 3.33 -17.62
C TRP A 148 -4.48 4.37 -18.34
N ARG A 149 -3.38 4.77 -17.70
CA ARG A 149 -2.39 5.71 -18.25
C ARG A 149 -0.99 5.33 -17.81
N GLN A 150 0.02 5.89 -18.46
CA GLN A 150 1.38 5.84 -17.93
C GLN A 150 1.39 6.50 -16.54
N ALA A 151 1.97 5.83 -15.55
CA ALA A 151 2.02 6.38 -14.21
C ALA A 151 2.95 7.60 -14.18
N ALA A 152 2.46 8.70 -13.63
CA ALA A 152 3.16 9.97 -13.43
C ALA A 152 2.56 10.67 -12.19
N ASP A 153 3.39 11.35 -11.41
CA ASP A 153 2.90 12.17 -10.29
C ASP A 153 2.31 13.51 -10.83
N PRO A 154 1.26 14.07 -10.20
CA PRO A 154 0.47 13.47 -9.12
C PRO A 154 -0.28 12.24 -9.58
N LEU A 155 -0.13 11.12 -8.87
CA LEU A 155 -0.73 9.84 -9.26
C LEU A 155 -2.24 9.85 -9.02
N HIS A 156 -2.65 10.35 -7.86
CA HIS A 156 -4.04 10.53 -7.47
C HIS A 156 -4.49 11.97 -7.75
N VAL A 157 -5.64 12.10 -8.43
CA VAL A 157 -6.32 13.39 -8.62
C VAL A 157 -7.76 13.19 -8.20
N PRO A 158 -8.12 13.37 -6.92
CA PRO A 158 -9.44 12.96 -6.42
C PRO A 158 -10.63 13.53 -7.19
N TRP A 159 -10.51 14.77 -7.64
CA TRP A 159 -11.56 15.48 -8.37
C TRP A 159 -11.84 14.94 -9.79
N GLU A 160 -10.96 14.12 -10.37
CA GLU A 160 -11.26 13.47 -11.66
C GLU A 160 -12.27 12.32 -11.53
N SER A 161 -12.54 11.87 -10.28
CA SER A 161 -13.52 10.84 -9.99
C SER A 161 -14.94 11.33 -10.22
N GLN A 162 -15.81 10.43 -10.68
CA GLN A 162 -17.26 10.65 -10.75
C GLN A 162 -17.98 10.31 -9.42
N GLU A 163 -17.25 9.79 -8.43
CA GLU A 163 -17.80 9.42 -7.13
C GLU A 163 -17.71 10.61 -6.16
N ALA A 164 -18.86 11.07 -5.65
CA ALA A 164 -18.95 12.24 -4.76
C ALA A 164 -18.05 12.16 -3.52
N ALA A 165 -17.86 10.94 -2.98
CA ALA A 165 -17.00 10.70 -1.82
C ALA A 165 -15.52 11.00 -2.06
N LEU A 166 -15.07 11.04 -3.32
CA LEU A 166 -13.68 11.32 -3.70
C LEU A 166 -13.47 12.77 -4.15
N ASN A 167 -14.47 13.39 -4.78
CA ASN A 167 -14.35 14.72 -5.41
C ASN A 167 -15.02 15.85 -4.62
N ASP A 168 -15.47 15.59 -3.39
CA ASP A 168 -16.19 16.55 -2.53
C ASP A 168 -17.49 17.12 -3.17
N GLY A 169 -18.12 16.35 -4.06
CA GLY A 169 -19.29 16.76 -4.84
C GLY A 169 -19.00 17.72 -6.00
N LYS A 170 -17.73 17.95 -6.33
CA LYS A 170 -17.29 18.91 -7.36
C LYS A 170 -16.31 18.24 -8.34
N PRO A 171 -16.80 17.40 -9.28
CA PRO A 171 -15.95 16.74 -10.25
C PRO A 171 -15.30 17.72 -11.21
N PHE A 172 -14.03 17.49 -11.54
CA PHE A 172 -13.33 18.16 -12.61
C PHE A 172 -13.79 17.63 -13.97
N THR A 173 -13.78 18.51 -14.97
CA THR A 173 -13.72 18.09 -16.37
C THR A 173 -12.39 17.40 -16.64
N ARG A 174 -12.30 16.67 -17.76
CA ARG A 174 -11.04 16.06 -18.18
C ARG A 174 -9.92 17.11 -18.33
N GLU A 175 -10.23 18.26 -18.90
CA GLU A 175 -9.27 19.35 -19.08
C GLU A 175 -8.77 19.90 -17.75
N GLN A 176 -9.67 20.14 -16.79
CA GLN A 176 -9.30 20.57 -15.44
C GLN A 176 -8.41 19.55 -14.73
N ALA A 177 -8.67 18.25 -14.89
CA ALA A 177 -7.83 17.21 -14.32
C ALA A 177 -6.42 17.18 -14.95
N GLU A 178 -6.30 17.37 -16.27
CA GLU A 178 -4.98 17.45 -16.92
C GLU A 178 -4.24 18.76 -16.60
N ASP A 179 -4.96 19.88 -16.47
CA ASP A 179 -4.36 21.13 -15.98
C ASP A 179 -3.84 20.97 -14.55
N TYR A 180 -4.64 20.37 -13.65
CA TYR A 180 -4.22 20.08 -12.28
C TYR A 180 -2.93 19.24 -12.24
N ARG A 181 -2.80 18.19 -13.06
CA ARG A 181 -1.57 17.38 -13.13
C ARG A 181 -0.36 18.18 -13.58
N ARG A 182 -0.56 19.16 -14.47
CA ARG A 182 0.51 20.00 -15.03
C ARG A 182 0.93 21.12 -14.07
N THR A 183 0.00 21.71 -13.33
CA THR A 183 0.21 22.95 -12.58
C THR A 183 0.39 22.75 -11.08
N SER A 184 0.04 21.57 -10.55
CA SER A 184 0.20 21.26 -9.12
C SER A 184 1.65 21.37 -8.67
N ARG A 185 1.86 21.89 -7.45
CA ARG A 185 3.17 21.96 -6.79
C ARG A 185 3.42 20.79 -5.84
N VAL A 186 2.34 20.16 -5.40
CA VAL A 186 2.33 18.96 -4.54
C VAL A 186 1.73 17.80 -5.32
N GLY A 187 2.05 16.57 -4.92
CA GLY A 187 1.59 15.39 -5.63
C GLY A 187 2.58 14.25 -5.70
N ALA A 188 3.82 14.48 -5.25
CA ALA A 188 4.80 13.41 -5.17
C ALA A 188 4.28 12.35 -4.18
N GLY A 189 4.29 11.09 -4.60
CA GLY A 189 3.74 9.98 -3.84
C GLY A 189 4.62 8.73 -3.91
N VAL A 190 4.38 7.78 -3.00
CA VAL A 190 5.17 6.54 -2.95
C VAL A 190 4.89 5.59 -4.13
N GLY A 191 3.74 5.72 -4.80
CA GLY A 191 3.26 4.75 -5.79
C GLY A 191 4.23 4.49 -6.94
N LEU A 192 4.81 5.56 -7.53
CA LEU A 192 5.80 5.41 -8.61
C LEU A 192 7.09 4.72 -8.13
N HIS A 193 7.58 5.09 -6.95
CA HIS A 193 8.78 4.48 -6.38
C HIS A 193 8.57 3.00 -6.08
N PHE A 194 7.43 2.65 -5.48
CA PHE A 194 7.05 1.26 -5.26
C PHE A 194 6.97 0.47 -6.57
N GLY A 195 6.32 1.03 -7.61
CA GLY A 195 6.24 0.39 -8.93
C GLY A 195 7.61 0.17 -9.57
N ARG A 196 8.55 1.11 -9.43
CA ARG A 196 9.92 0.95 -9.95
C ARG A 196 10.67 -0.15 -9.22
N GLU A 197 10.60 -0.15 -7.89
CA GLU A 197 11.22 -1.18 -7.06
C GLU A 197 10.67 -2.58 -7.36
N MET A 198 9.34 -2.70 -7.49
CA MET A 198 8.72 -3.98 -7.87
C MET A 198 9.07 -4.41 -9.29
N LEU A 199 9.16 -3.49 -10.24
CA LEU A 199 9.62 -3.79 -11.60
C LEU A 199 11.07 -4.33 -11.58
N LEU A 200 11.97 -3.69 -10.84
CA LEU A 200 13.37 -4.14 -10.69
C LEU A 200 13.46 -5.54 -10.08
N ARG A 201 12.61 -5.84 -9.10
CA ARG A 201 12.60 -7.15 -8.41
C ARG A 201 11.96 -8.26 -9.22
N SER A 202 10.83 -7.97 -9.86
CA SER A 202 9.99 -8.99 -10.50
C SER A 202 10.27 -9.15 -11.99
N GLY A 203 10.84 -8.12 -12.64
CA GLY A 203 11.06 -8.07 -14.08
C GLY A 203 9.77 -7.95 -14.91
N VAL A 204 8.61 -7.74 -14.28
CA VAL A 204 7.32 -7.63 -14.97
C VAL A 204 6.69 -6.23 -14.80
N PRO A 205 5.85 -5.80 -15.75
CA PRO A 205 5.12 -4.53 -15.65
C PRO A 205 4.31 -4.39 -14.36
N GLN A 206 4.10 -3.15 -13.91
CA GLN A 206 3.38 -2.85 -12.67
C GLN A 206 2.15 -2.00 -12.95
N GLY A 207 1.00 -2.40 -12.41
CA GLY A 207 -0.25 -1.65 -12.44
C GLY A 207 -0.58 -1.09 -11.06
N LEU A 208 -0.93 0.19 -10.98
CA LEU A 208 -1.26 0.88 -9.73
C LEU A 208 -2.71 1.38 -9.82
N ILE A 209 -3.61 0.78 -9.05
CA ILE A 209 -5.00 1.23 -8.94
C ILE A 209 -5.07 2.33 -7.90
N CYS A 210 -5.37 3.55 -8.33
CA CYS A 210 -5.50 4.70 -7.47
C CYS A 210 -6.83 4.65 -6.72
N ALA A 211 -6.79 4.79 -5.40
CA ALA A 211 -7.98 4.81 -4.55
C ALA A 211 -7.84 5.67 -3.29
N ALA A 212 -6.72 6.37 -3.05
CA ALA A 212 -6.52 7.18 -1.85
C ALA A 212 -7.27 8.53 -1.88
N ARG A 213 -7.60 9.03 -0.69
CA ARG A 213 -8.24 10.35 -0.47
C ARG A 213 -7.78 11.01 0.84
N GLY A 214 -7.17 12.18 0.74
CA GLY A 214 -6.69 13.02 1.83
C GLY A 214 -7.77 13.45 2.81
N ALA A 215 -7.35 13.77 4.03
CA ALA A 215 -8.22 14.20 5.14
C ALA A 215 -9.34 13.21 5.52
N THR A 216 -9.11 11.91 5.35
CA THR A 216 -10.10 10.86 5.66
C THR A 216 -9.79 10.12 6.96
N ARG A 217 -10.85 9.57 7.59
CA ARG A 217 -10.80 8.76 8.81
C ARG A 217 -11.34 7.36 8.57
N MET A 218 -10.95 6.40 9.41
CA MET A 218 -11.28 4.98 9.26
C MET A 218 -12.78 4.70 9.13
N GLU A 219 -13.64 5.50 9.76
CA GLU A 219 -15.10 5.39 9.65
C GLU A 219 -15.59 5.48 8.19
N GLN A 220 -15.01 6.38 7.39
CA GLN A 220 -15.40 6.61 6.00
C GLN A 220 -14.96 5.46 5.07
N TRP A 221 -14.03 4.63 5.54
CA TRP A 221 -13.52 3.45 4.85
C TRP A 221 -14.25 2.16 5.24
N LEU A 222 -15.31 2.24 6.06
CA LEU A 222 -16.13 1.08 6.36
C LEU A 222 -17.22 0.89 5.30
N PRO A 223 -17.62 -0.37 5.02
CA PRO A 223 -18.74 -0.63 4.11
C PRO A 223 -20.03 -0.05 4.69
N ALA A 224 -20.77 0.72 3.88
CA ALA A 224 -22.18 0.98 4.16
C ALA A 224 -23.03 -0.28 3.88
N ARG A 225 -24.29 -0.29 4.31
CA ARG A 225 -25.22 -1.39 3.98
C ARG A 225 -25.40 -1.51 2.45
N GLY A 226 -25.16 -2.69 1.85
CA GLY A 226 -25.33 -2.97 0.41
C GLY A 226 -24.24 -3.86 -0.20
N ARG A 227 -24.46 -4.43 -1.39
CA ARG A 227 -23.51 -5.38 -2.06
C ARG A 227 -22.25 -4.71 -2.63
N ASP A 228 -22.24 -3.39 -2.76
CA ASP A 228 -21.15 -2.60 -3.37
C ASP A 228 -20.50 -1.62 -2.39
N GLY A 229 -20.74 -1.80 -1.09
CA GLY A 229 -20.13 -0.96 -0.05
C GLY A 229 -20.68 0.47 0.06
N GLY A 230 -21.67 0.84 -0.75
CA GLY A 230 -22.35 2.13 -0.76
C GLY A 230 -21.62 3.25 -1.52
N ALA A 231 -22.13 4.47 -1.40
CA ALA A 231 -21.59 5.65 -2.09
C ALA A 231 -20.33 6.26 -1.41
N GLY A 232 -19.87 5.68 -0.30
CA GLY A 232 -18.67 6.14 0.42
C GLY A 232 -17.35 5.69 -0.20
N LEU A 233 -16.23 6.07 0.43
CA LEU A 233 -14.86 5.77 -0.02
C LEU A 233 -14.61 4.28 -0.21
N TYR A 234 -15.10 3.46 0.72
CA TYR A 234 -15.01 2.00 0.63
C TYR A 234 -15.63 1.47 -0.68
N GLY A 235 -16.84 1.89 -1.00
CA GLY A 235 -17.53 1.45 -2.21
C GLY A 235 -16.83 1.94 -3.47
N ALA A 236 -16.35 3.20 -3.48
CA ALA A 236 -15.58 3.74 -4.58
C ALA A 236 -14.30 2.93 -4.84
N MET A 237 -13.55 2.57 -3.78
CA MET A 237 -12.37 1.72 -3.86
C MET A 237 -12.68 0.33 -4.44
N VAL A 238 -13.72 -0.35 -3.95
CA VAL A 238 -14.14 -1.67 -4.45
C VAL A 238 -14.57 -1.59 -5.91
N ARG A 239 -15.34 -0.55 -6.30
CA ARG A 239 -15.76 -0.34 -7.70
C ARG A 239 -14.57 -0.04 -8.61
N SER A 240 -13.55 0.68 -8.15
CA SER A 240 -12.32 0.91 -8.92
C SER A 240 -11.58 -0.40 -9.21
N VAL A 241 -11.46 -1.30 -8.24
CA VAL A 241 -10.88 -2.64 -8.50
C VAL A 241 -11.74 -3.41 -9.51
N ARG A 242 -13.05 -3.49 -9.29
CA ARG A 242 -13.97 -4.23 -10.18
C ARG A 242 -13.99 -3.68 -11.61
N ALA A 243 -13.84 -2.37 -11.79
CA ALA A 243 -13.77 -1.73 -13.11
C ALA A 243 -12.57 -2.20 -13.94
N THR A 244 -11.51 -2.71 -13.31
CA THR A 244 -10.38 -3.33 -14.03
C THR A 244 -10.69 -4.74 -14.55
N GLY A 245 -11.75 -5.39 -14.07
CA GLY A 245 -12.17 -6.73 -14.49
C GLY A 245 -11.26 -7.87 -14.02
N GLN A 246 -10.45 -7.65 -12.99
CA GLN A 246 -9.38 -8.57 -12.57
C GLN A 246 -9.09 -8.48 -11.06
N PRO A 247 -8.44 -9.49 -10.47
CA PRO A 247 -7.94 -9.41 -9.10
C PRO A 247 -6.70 -8.49 -9.01
N VAL A 248 -6.28 -8.22 -7.78
CA VAL A 248 -5.04 -7.50 -7.45
C VAL A 248 -4.07 -8.42 -6.69
N ALA A 249 -2.77 -8.17 -6.80
CA ALA A 249 -1.71 -8.86 -6.07
C ALA A 249 -1.72 -8.53 -4.57
N GLY A 250 -2.11 -7.31 -4.21
CA GLY A 250 -2.14 -6.85 -2.82
C GLY A 250 -2.64 -5.42 -2.68
N VAL A 251 -2.81 -5.01 -1.43
CA VAL A 251 -3.21 -3.64 -1.05
C VAL A 251 -2.05 -2.94 -0.37
N LEU A 252 -1.74 -1.73 -0.80
CA LEU A 252 -0.90 -0.77 -0.10
C LEU A 252 -1.81 0.22 0.62
N TRP A 253 -1.58 0.38 1.92
CA TRP A 253 -2.44 1.20 2.78
C TRP A 253 -1.63 2.16 3.64
N HIS A 254 -1.91 3.46 3.54
CA HIS A 254 -1.35 4.46 4.46
C HIS A 254 -2.46 5.37 4.96
N GLN A 255 -2.86 5.14 6.21
CA GLN A 255 -3.88 5.94 6.89
C GLN A 255 -3.80 5.79 8.41
N GLY A 256 -4.19 6.84 9.12
CA GLY A 256 -4.44 6.83 10.55
C GLY A 256 -4.33 8.21 11.19
N GLU A 257 -3.76 9.17 10.47
CA GLU A 257 -3.57 10.54 10.93
C GLU A 257 -4.91 11.19 11.27
N GLY A 258 -5.94 10.94 10.45
CA GLY A 258 -7.32 11.38 10.68
C GLY A 258 -8.03 10.67 11.84
N ASP A 259 -7.44 9.65 12.47
CA ASP A 259 -8.00 8.94 13.63
C ASP A 259 -7.22 9.22 14.92
N SER A 260 -6.30 10.20 14.90
CA SER A 260 -5.46 10.54 16.05
C SER A 260 -6.21 11.11 17.28
N PRO A 261 -7.39 11.74 17.19
CA PRO A 261 -8.12 12.13 18.41
C PRO A 261 -8.58 10.92 19.24
N ARG A 262 -8.55 11.02 20.58
CA ARG A 262 -8.66 9.87 21.50
C ARG A 262 -9.86 8.96 21.23
N GLU A 263 -11.03 9.56 21.03
CA GLU A 263 -12.29 8.86 20.75
C GLU A 263 -12.21 7.99 19.47
N ARG A 264 -11.50 8.47 18.45
CA ARG A 264 -11.34 7.78 17.16
C ARG A 264 -10.23 6.75 17.24
N ALA A 265 -9.12 7.11 17.89
CA ALA A 265 -7.99 6.23 18.12
C ALA A 265 -8.46 4.95 18.83
N ALA A 266 -9.34 5.04 19.83
CA ALA A 266 -9.90 3.90 20.54
C ALA A 266 -10.58 2.85 19.62
N LEU A 267 -11.04 3.25 18.43
CA LEU A 267 -11.74 2.38 17.48
C LEU A 267 -10.86 1.91 16.31
N TYR A 268 -9.63 2.42 16.19
CA TYR A 268 -8.80 2.22 15.00
C TYR A 268 -8.58 0.74 14.65
N SER A 269 -8.11 -0.07 15.61
CA SER A 269 -7.87 -1.51 15.40
C SER A 269 -9.13 -2.27 14.96
N GLN A 270 -10.27 -1.96 15.59
CA GLN A 270 -11.54 -2.60 15.26
C GLN A 270 -11.95 -2.25 13.82
N ARG A 271 -11.82 -0.97 13.43
CA ARG A 271 -12.18 -0.50 12.10
C ARG A 271 -11.25 -1.06 11.02
N MET A 272 -9.95 -1.13 11.27
CA MET A 272 -8.99 -1.76 10.34
C MET A 272 -9.32 -3.24 10.08
N ARG A 273 -9.62 -4.01 11.13
CA ARG A 273 -10.05 -5.41 10.99
C ARG A 273 -11.34 -5.53 10.16
N LYS A 274 -12.32 -4.65 10.40
CA LYS A 274 -13.58 -4.62 9.63
C LYS A 274 -13.33 -4.28 8.15
N LEU A 275 -12.50 -3.28 7.87
CA LEU A 275 -12.11 -2.90 6.51
C LEU A 275 -11.46 -4.08 5.78
N ILE A 276 -10.40 -4.67 6.34
CA ILE A 276 -9.66 -5.77 5.70
C ILE A 276 -10.59 -6.96 5.43
N ALA A 277 -11.41 -7.36 6.41
CA ALA A 277 -12.36 -8.45 6.25
C ALA A 277 -13.41 -8.15 5.16
N ALA A 278 -13.92 -6.92 5.11
CA ALA A 278 -14.89 -6.50 4.11
C ALA A 278 -14.29 -6.52 2.69
N VAL A 279 -13.09 -5.96 2.49
CA VAL A 279 -12.42 -5.95 1.18
C VAL A 279 -12.13 -7.37 0.71
N ARG A 280 -11.59 -8.23 1.58
CA ARG A 280 -11.32 -9.64 1.27
C ARG A 280 -12.59 -10.37 0.82
N ARG A 281 -13.71 -10.13 1.50
CA ARG A 281 -15.02 -10.70 1.15
C ARG A 281 -15.55 -10.15 -0.18
N ASP A 282 -15.62 -8.84 -0.33
CA ASP A 282 -16.34 -8.18 -1.44
C ASP A 282 -15.56 -8.23 -2.77
N LEU A 283 -14.25 -8.46 -2.71
CA LEU A 283 -13.40 -8.78 -3.87
C LEU A 283 -13.25 -10.30 -4.11
N GLY A 284 -13.78 -11.15 -3.22
CA GLY A 284 -13.63 -12.61 -3.35
C GLY A 284 -12.19 -13.11 -3.18
N LEU A 285 -11.37 -12.39 -2.41
CA LEU A 285 -9.95 -12.67 -2.19
C LEU A 285 -9.68 -12.87 -0.68
N PRO A 286 -9.98 -14.05 -0.11
CA PRO A 286 -9.95 -14.28 1.35
C PRO A 286 -8.55 -14.17 1.99
N ARG A 287 -7.51 -14.31 1.17
CA ARG A 287 -6.08 -14.23 1.57
C ARG A 287 -5.39 -13.01 0.94
N LEU A 288 -6.14 -11.97 0.55
CA LEU A 288 -5.57 -10.77 -0.09
C LEU A 288 -4.49 -10.15 0.81
N PRO A 289 -3.22 -10.08 0.35
CA PRO A 289 -2.14 -9.49 1.11
C PRO A 289 -2.36 -8.00 1.37
N TRP A 290 -2.04 -7.55 2.58
CA TRP A 290 -2.16 -6.14 2.98
C TRP A 290 -0.85 -5.61 3.55
N ILE A 291 -0.28 -4.59 2.93
CA ILE A 291 0.94 -3.94 3.40
C ILE A 291 0.53 -2.55 3.85
N PHE A 292 0.55 -2.31 5.16
CA PHE A 292 0.18 -1.02 5.70
C PHE A 292 1.37 -0.30 6.34
N ALA A 293 1.37 1.01 6.22
CA ALA A 293 2.39 1.87 6.82
C ALA A 293 2.02 2.24 8.25
N GLN A 294 2.99 2.19 9.15
CA GLN A 294 2.88 2.83 10.46
C GLN A 294 3.08 4.32 10.27
N LEU A 295 2.28 5.15 10.94
CA LEU A 295 2.37 6.60 10.80
C LEU A 295 3.76 7.14 11.10
N ALA A 296 4.15 8.18 10.37
CA ALA A 296 5.36 8.94 10.62
C ALA A 296 5.21 9.79 11.90
N ARG A 297 6.21 10.63 12.19
CA ARG A 297 6.08 11.69 13.18
C ARG A 297 5.17 12.82 12.68
N VAL A 298 4.68 13.65 13.59
CA VAL A 298 3.84 14.82 13.30
C VAL A 298 4.27 16.01 14.16
N TYR A 299 4.31 17.21 13.56
CA TYR A 299 4.63 18.45 14.26
C TYR A 299 3.37 19.25 14.59
N GLY A 300 3.54 20.19 15.53
CA GLY A 300 2.50 21.10 16.02
C GLY A 300 1.85 20.62 17.32
N GLU A 301 1.37 21.59 18.11
CA GLU A 301 0.55 21.32 19.29
C GLU A 301 -0.80 20.74 18.87
N ARG A 302 -1.19 19.64 19.52
CA ARG A 302 -2.43 18.92 19.20
C ARG A 302 -3.09 18.50 20.50
N PRO A 303 -3.96 19.35 21.07
CA PRO A 303 -4.82 18.94 22.18
C PRO A 303 -5.56 17.66 21.81
N ASP A 304 -5.62 16.71 22.75
CA ASP A 304 -6.31 15.42 22.57
C ASP A 304 -5.72 14.45 21.51
N CYS A 305 -4.45 14.61 21.14
CA CYS A 305 -3.80 13.72 20.18
C CYS A 305 -3.32 12.40 20.81
N ALA A 306 -3.84 11.28 20.34
CA ALA A 306 -3.43 9.92 20.66
C ALA A 306 -2.58 9.29 19.55
N TRP A 307 -1.61 10.04 19.00
CA TRP A 307 -0.80 9.62 17.86
C TRP A 307 -0.09 8.27 18.08
N ASN A 308 0.63 8.13 19.19
CA ASN A 308 1.31 6.86 19.50
C ASN A 308 0.34 5.71 19.78
N SER A 309 -0.92 5.99 20.18
CA SER A 309 -1.95 4.95 20.29
C SER A 309 -2.29 4.38 18.92
N VAL A 310 -2.45 5.23 17.90
CA VAL A 310 -2.67 4.77 16.52
C VAL A 310 -1.46 3.98 16.01
N GLN A 311 -0.23 4.47 16.24
CA GLN A 311 1.00 3.76 15.85
C GLN A 311 1.13 2.39 16.54
N GLU A 312 0.87 2.29 17.84
CA GLU A 312 0.91 1.02 18.58
C GLU A 312 -0.18 0.05 18.10
N GLN A 313 -1.37 0.57 17.76
CA GLN A 313 -2.43 -0.24 17.17
C GLN A 313 -2.04 -0.76 15.80
N GLN A 314 -1.45 0.05 14.93
CA GLN A 314 -0.87 -0.41 13.66
C GLN A 314 0.18 -1.51 13.90
N ARG A 315 1.10 -1.31 14.86
CA ARG A 315 2.08 -2.32 15.26
C ARG A 315 1.43 -3.64 15.66
N ALA A 316 0.48 -3.60 16.59
CA ALA A 316 -0.18 -4.78 17.12
C ALA A 316 -1.11 -5.48 16.10
N LEU A 317 -1.65 -4.76 15.11
CA LEU A 317 -2.46 -5.36 14.05
C LEU A 317 -1.65 -6.34 13.20
N ALA A 318 -0.35 -6.09 13.01
CA ALA A 318 0.53 -6.98 12.25
C ALA A 318 0.66 -8.38 12.88
N ASP A 319 0.52 -8.47 14.20
CA ASP A 319 0.54 -9.73 14.95
C ASP A 319 -0.82 -10.45 14.95
N ARG A 320 -1.91 -9.75 14.59
CA ARG A 320 -3.30 -10.20 14.80
C ARG A 320 -4.07 -10.51 13.51
N ILE A 321 -3.53 -10.12 12.35
CA ILE A 321 -4.16 -10.34 11.05
C ILE A 321 -3.20 -11.14 10.19
N HIS A 322 -3.71 -12.21 9.55
CA HIS A 322 -2.93 -13.01 8.62
C HIS A 322 -2.76 -12.31 7.27
N ASP A 323 -1.69 -12.65 6.55
CA ASP A 323 -1.27 -12.08 5.27
C ASP A 323 -1.16 -10.54 5.30
N VAL A 324 -0.48 -10.01 6.31
CA VAL A 324 -0.19 -8.59 6.40
C VAL A 324 1.27 -8.31 6.68
N ALA A 325 1.72 -7.10 6.34
CA ALA A 325 3.02 -6.56 6.71
C ALA A 325 2.89 -5.11 7.16
N LEU A 326 3.72 -4.71 8.12
CA LEU A 326 3.80 -3.33 8.60
C LEU A 326 5.13 -2.69 8.19
N VAL A 327 5.07 -1.53 7.54
CA VAL A 327 6.25 -0.74 7.21
C VAL A 327 6.28 0.54 8.06
N ALA A 328 7.31 0.72 8.88
CA ALA A 328 7.46 1.92 9.68
C ALA A 328 8.00 3.11 8.87
N THR A 329 7.51 4.32 9.18
CA THR A 329 7.86 5.57 8.49
C THR A 329 8.32 6.69 9.42
N VAL A 330 8.51 6.42 10.71
CA VAL A 330 8.82 7.43 11.74
C VAL A 330 10.11 8.23 11.49
N ASP A 331 11.08 7.60 10.83
CA ASP A 331 12.40 8.18 10.50
C ASP A 331 12.40 8.96 9.18
N LEU A 332 11.32 8.89 8.41
CA LEU A 332 11.24 9.57 7.12
C LEU A 332 11.05 11.08 7.29
N SER A 333 11.58 11.85 6.35
CA SER A 333 11.44 13.31 6.28
C SER A 333 10.03 13.73 5.88
N LEU A 334 9.65 14.96 6.24
CA LEU A 334 8.36 15.57 5.93
C LEU A 334 8.57 16.87 5.13
N ASP A 335 7.66 17.17 4.19
CA ASP A 335 7.63 18.45 3.46
C ASP A 335 6.79 19.53 4.18
N ASP A 336 5.94 19.10 5.10
CA ASP A 336 5.21 19.97 6.03
C ASP A 336 5.12 19.31 7.42
N PHE A 337 4.20 19.75 8.28
CA PHE A 337 4.09 19.21 9.63
C PHE A 337 3.56 17.76 9.71
N ILE A 338 3.12 17.14 8.62
CA ILE A 338 2.45 15.81 8.65
C ILE A 338 2.68 14.93 7.39
N HIS A 339 2.99 15.52 6.24
CA HIS A 339 3.13 14.79 4.98
C HIS A 339 4.58 14.41 4.71
N LEU A 340 4.81 13.13 4.39
CA LEU A 340 6.10 12.60 3.98
C LEU A 340 6.65 13.40 2.79
N SER A 341 7.94 13.73 2.83
CA SER A 341 8.55 14.51 1.75
C SER A 341 8.72 13.71 0.47
N ALA A 342 8.84 14.41 -0.66
CA ALA A 342 9.17 13.78 -1.93
C ALA A 342 10.49 12.97 -1.86
N GLU A 343 11.46 13.43 -1.07
CA GLU A 343 12.76 12.77 -0.84
C GLU A 343 12.65 11.50 0.01
N ALA A 344 11.58 11.37 0.82
CA ALA A 344 11.33 10.17 1.61
C ALA A 344 10.77 9.01 0.77
N HIS A 345 10.07 9.31 -0.32
CA HIS A 345 9.34 8.32 -1.11
C HIS A 345 10.20 7.24 -1.80
N PRO A 346 11.44 7.49 -2.26
CA PRO A 346 12.34 6.43 -2.70
C PRO A 346 12.57 5.36 -1.63
N ARG A 347 12.93 5.78 -0.40
CA ARG A 347 13.15 4.86 0.74
C ARG A 347 11.86 4.13 1.10
N PHE A 348 10.75 4.87 1.16
CA PHE A 348 9.44 4.28 1.49
C PHE A 348 8.99 3.25 0.46
N GLY A 349 9.13 3.56 -0.84
CA GLY A 349 8.78 2.65 -1.94
C GLY A 349 9.61 1.36 -1.91
N ALA A 350 10.91 1.47 -1.63
CA ALA A 350 11.79 0.30 -1.45
C ALA A 350 11.35 -0.56 -0.26
N ARG A 351 10.99 0.04 0.89
CA ARG A 351 10.49 -0.70 2.06
C ARG A 351 9.18 -1.45 1.75
N LEU A 352 8.23 -0.78 1.09
CA LEU A 352 6.97 -1.41 0.65
C LEU A 352 7.22 -2.56 -0.34
N ALA A 353 8.13 -2.38 -1.29
CA ALA A 353 8.48 -3.42 -2.26
C ALA A 353 9.15 -4.64 -1.62
N ARG A 354 10.01 -4.45 -0.61
CA ARG A 354 10.57 -5.57 0.18
C ARG A 354 9.49 -6.34 0.91
N ALA A 355 8.57 -5.63 1.56
CA ALA A 355 7.43 -6.24 2.24
C ALA A 355 6.55 -7.01 1.26
N ALA A 356 6.30 -6.47 0.06
CA ALA A 356 5.56 -7.14 -1.01
C ALA A 356 6.27 -8.39 -1.54
N ASP A 357 7.58 -8.32 -1.79
CA ASP A 357 8.38 -9.44 -2.28
C ASP A 357 8.39 -10.61 -1.28
N TRP A 358 8.51 -10.31 0.01
CA TRP A 358 8.36 -11.29 1.07
C TRP A 358 6.93 -11.84 1.19
N LEU A 359 5.92 -10.97 1.30
CA LEU A 359 4.56 -11.36 1.66
C LEU A 359 3.79 -12.01 0.48
N VAL A 360 3.79 -11.32 -0.66
CA VAL A 360 2.97 -11.70 -1.83
C VAL A 360 3.69 -12.76 -2.65
N TYR A 361 4.99 -12.55 -2.89
CA TYR A 361 5.80 -13.44 -3.69
C TYR A 361 6.64 -14.39 -2.85
N GLN A 362 6.44 -14.51 -1.54
CA GLN A 362 7.09 -15.53 -0.70
C GLN A 362 8.59 -15.70 -1.03
N ASN A 363 9.28 -14.59 -1.32
CA ASN A 363 10.70 -14.63 -1.66
C ASN A 363 11.48 -14.84 -0.37
N ARG A 364 12.01 -16.06 -0.18
CA ARG A 364 12.75 -16.44 1.03
C ARG A 364 14.10 -15.72 1.20
N LYS A 365 14.57 -15.02 0.17
CA LYS A 365 15.74 -14.14 0.26
C LYS A 365 15.42 -12.81 0.95
N GLU A 366 14.14 -12.43 0.99
CA GLU A 366 13.68 -11.31 1.80
C GLU A 366 13.16 -11.78 3.16
N GLN A 367 13.16 -10.86 4.11
CA GLN A 367 12.62 -11.05 5.45
C GLN A 367 11.46 -10.08 5.71
N PRO A 368 10.56 -10.38 6.66
CA PRO A 368 9.56 -9.41 7.10
C PRO A 368 10.23 -8.10 7.57
N PRO A 369 9.47 -7.01 7.69
CA PRO A 369 9.96 -5.80 8.35
C PRO A 369 10.38 -6.04 9.81
N PRO A 370 11.26 -5.19 10.38
CA PRO A 370 11.73 -5.32 11.76
C PRO A 370 10.57 -5.45 12.76
N LEU A 371 10.72 -6.38 13.71
CA LEU A 371 9.69 -6.68 14.71
C LEU A 371 10.29 -6.59 16.12
N LEU A 372 9.62 -5.90 17.03
CA LEU A 372 9.99 -5.93 18.45
C LEU A 372 9.79 -7.34 19.02
N ARG A 373 10.86 -7.96 19.52
CA ARG A 373 10.82 -9.28 20.15
C ARG A 373 10.69 -9.20 21.66
N SER A 374 11.57 -8.45 22.31
CA SER A 374 11.60 -8.37 23.77
C SER A 374 12.30 -7.12 24.29
N VAL A 375 11.91 -6.70 25.49
CA VAL A 375 12.58 -5.69 26.30
C VAL A 375 13.02 -6.38 27.59
N SER A 376 14.32 -6.32 27.92
CA SER A 376 14.85 -6.93 29.15
C SER A 376 14.39 -6.18 30.40
N ALA A 377 14.62 -6.78 31.56
CA ALA A 377 14.59 -6.03 32.81
C ALA A 377 15.69 -4.95 32.82
N LEU A 378 15.43 -3.86 33.54
CA LEU A 378 16.42 -2.86 33.92
C LEU A 378 17.34 -3.48 34.97
N ARG A 379 18.64 -3.49 34.68
CA ARG A 379 19.69 -4.03 35.54
C ARG A 379 20.91 -3.13 35.56
N MET A 380 21.83 -3.42 36.48
CA MET A 380 23.14 -2.80 36.47
C MET A 380 24.11 -3.48 35.50
N ASP A 381 24.80 -2.67 34.71
CA ASP A 381 25.96 -3.09 33.93
C ASP A 381 27.21 -2.64 34.68
N GLU A 382 27.73 -3.53 35.54
CA GLU A 382 28.85 -3.24 36.46
C GLU A 382 30.10 -2.73 35.74
N ALA A 383 30.36 -3.21 34.52
CA ALA A 383 31.51 -2.78 33.72
C ALA A 383 31.39 -1.31 33.29
N MET A 384 30.17 -0.81 33.11
CA MET A 384 29.90 0.56 32.66
C MET A 384 29.46 1.48 33.81
N GLY A 385 29.18 0.93 35.00
CA GLY A 385 28.58 1.68 36.12
C GLY A 385 27.22 2.30 35.78
N ALA A 386 26.45 1.67 34.90
CA ALA A 386 25.24 2.24 34.30
C ALA A 386 24.05 1.30 34.31
N GLY A 387 22.85 1.86 34.42
CA GLY A 387 21.61 1.12 34.16
C GLY A 387 21.56 0.66 32.71
N ARG A 388 21.06 -0.54 32.47
CA ARG A 388 20.96 -1.10 31.12
C ARG A 388 19.65 -1.81 30.88
N ILE A 389 19.06 -1.55 29.72
CA ILE A 389 17.95 -2.31 29.15
C ILE A 389 18.35 -2.77 27.74
N ASP A 390 18.21 -4.06 27.47
CA ASP A 390 18.42 -4.65 26.14
C ASP A 390 17.08 -4.78 25.43
N VAL A 391 16.97 -4.17 24.24
CA VAL A 391 15.81 -4.28 23.36
C VAL A 391 16.19 -5.13 22.16
N VAL A 392 15.50 -6.25 21.97
CA VAL A 392 15.80 -7.24 20.93
C VAL A 392 14.75 -7.16 19.85
N PHE A 393 15.21 -7.19 18.59
CA PHE A 393 14.36 -7.20 17.41
C PHE A 393 14.56 -8.48 16.59
N ASP A 394 13.49 -8.95 15.95
CA ASP A 394 13.55 -9.95 14.90
C ASP A 394 13.53 -9.27 13.52
N ASN A 395 13.90 -10.02 12.47
CA ASN A 395 13.88 -9.60 11.07
C ASN A 395 14.75 -8.36 10.73
N VAL A 396 15.95 -8.30 11.30
CA VAL A 396 16.92 -7.21 11.09
C VAL A 396 18.19 -7.70 10.37
N PRO A 397 18.08 -8.15 9.10
CA PRO A 397 19.24 -8.61 8.34
C PRO A 397 20.28 -7.48 8.21
N GLY A 398 21.55 -7.85 8.36
CA GLY A 398 22.65 -6.89 8.39
C GLY A 398 22.78 -6.08 9.70
N GLY A 399 21.97 -6.43 10.72
CA GLY A 399 21.96 -5.81 12.04
C GLY A 399 21.27 -4.45 12.10
N LEU A 400 21.06 -3.96 13.32
CA LEU A 400 20.60 -2.60 13.59
C LEU A 400 21.68 -1.57 13.25
N ARG A 401 21.28 -0.45 12.66
CA ARG A 401 22.15 0.63 12.21
C ARG A 401 21.50 1.98 12.50
N ALA A 402 22.33 3.01 12.66
CA ALA A 402 21.94 4.40 12.70
C ALA A 402 23.03 5.22 11.99
N ALA A 403 22.64 6.21 11.18
CA ALA A 403 23.59 7.05 10.44
C ALA A 403 24.36 8.02 11.37
N SER A 404 23.77 8.34 12.52
CA SER A 404 24.34 9.12 13.61
C SER A 404 24.13 8.37 14.93
N GLU A 405 24.33 9.02 16.08
CA GLU A 405 23.99 8.43 17.37
C GLU A 405 22.55 7.88 17.36
N ALA A 406 22.37 6.65 17.85
CA ALA A 406 21.07 5.98 17.83
C ALA A 406 20.08 6.69 18.76
N ARG A 407 18.95 7.12 18.21
CA ARG A 407 17.93 7.92 18.91
C ARG A 407 16.53 7.30 18.78
N GLY A 408 15.62 7.77 19.62
CA GLY A 408 14.19 7.45 19.57
C GLY A 408 13.67 6.70 20.79
N PHE A 409 14.54 6.14 21.63
CA PHE A 409 14.14 5.54 22.90
C PHE A 409 13.87 6.60 23.97
N VAL A 410 12.81 6.40 24.76
CA VAL A 410 12.50 7.23 25.93
C VAL A 410 12.17 6.35 27.14
N LEU A 411 12.56 6.82 28.33
CA LEU A 411 12.09 6.26 29.60
C LEU A 411 11.01 7.17 30.17
N LEU A 412 9.88 6.59 30.56
CA LEU A 412 8.76 7.28 31.18
C LEU A 412 8.66 6.87 32.64
N GLY A 413 8.51 7.83 33.54
CA GLY A 413 8.14 7.60 34.93
C GLY A 413 6.62 7.57 35.08
N VAL A 414 6.12 6.68 35.93
CA VAL A 414 4.69 6.60 36.29
C VAL A 414 4.53 7.01 37.75
N ASP A 415 3.78 8.06 38.00
CA ASP A 415 3.47 8.50 39.37
C ASP A 415 2.56 7.47 40.09
N ALA A 416 2.74 7.33 41.41
CA ALA A 416 2.11 6.28 42.23
C ALA A 416 0.57 6.20 42.15
N ARG A 417 -0.12 7.27 41.72
CA ARG A 417 -1.57 7.27 41.46
C ARG A 417 -1.99 6.47 40.23
N GLY A 418 -1.06 6.12 39.33
CA GLY A 418 -1.30 5.34 38.11
C GLY A 418 -1.08 3.83 38.24
N ALA A 419 -0.56 3.33 39.37
CA ALA A 419 -0.28 1.91 39.55
C ALA A 419 -1.54 1.04 39.77
N GLY A 420 -2.69 1.67 40.05
CA GLY A 420 -3.96 1.03 40.43
C GLY A 420 -5.08 1.07 39.38
N GLY A 421 -4.76 1.22 38.09
CA GLY A 421 -5.76 1.10 37.01
C GLY A 421 -6.82 2.21 36.93
N GLY A 422 -6.65 3.31 37.66
CA GLY A 422 -7.46 4.53 37.49
C GLY A 422 -6.86 5.47 36.45
N GLU A 423 -7.69 6.00 35.55
CA GLU A 423 -7.34 7.09 34.62
C GLU A 423 -6.91 8.33 35.44
N GLY A 424 -5.60 8.60 35.51
CA GLY A 424 -5.08 9.73 36.28
C GLY A 424 -3.58 9.75 36.60
N GLY A 425 -2.82 8.70 36.26
CA GLY A 425 -1.34 8.75 36.35
C GLY A 425 -0.74 9.56 35.20
N THR A 426 0.02 10.61 35.50
CA THR A 426 0.77 11.37 34.50
C THR A 426 2.06 10.64 34.12
N GLU A 427 2.17 10.22 32.86
CA GLU A 427 3.43 9.71 32.30
C GLU A 427 4.38 10.89 32.01
N ARG A 428 5.59 10.85 32.57
CA ARG A 428 6.59 11.90 32.36
C ARG A 428 7.85 11.33 31.71
N VAL A 429 8.32 11.96 30.63
CA VAL A 429 9.63 11.66 30.02
C VAL A 429 10.73 12.01 31.00
N LEU A 430 11.61 11.05 31.27
CA LEU A 430 12.73 11.17 32.19
C LEU A 430 14.03 11.39 31.40
N PRO A 431 14.92 12.30 31.85
CA PRO A 431 16.26 12.49 31.27
C PRO A 431 17.21 11.37 31.73
N ALA A 432 16.80 10.12 31.55
CA ALA A 432 17.47 8.94 32.10
C ALA A 432 18.46 8.32 31.12
N ILE A 433 18.13 8.32 29.82
CA ILE A 433 18.90 7.64 28.77
C ILE A 433 19.97 8.60 28.26
N TYR A 434 21.24 8.22 28.40
CA TYR A 434 22.37 9.03 27.95
C TYR A 434 23.15 8.40 26.80
N ARG A 435 22.88 7.11 26.47
CA ARG A 435 23.55 6.42 25.38
C ARG A 435 22.73 5.22 24.88
N VAL A 436 22.73 5.02 23.57
CA VAL A 436 22.22 3.79 22.94
C VAL A 436 23.30 3.19 22.05
N THR A 437 23.57 1.89 22.18
CA THR A 437 24.49 1.16 21.30
C THR A 437 23.76 0.05 20.56
N LEU A 438 24.19 -0.22 19.33
CA LEU A 438 23.57 -1.20 18.45
C LEU A 438 24.54 -2.35 18.22
N ALA A 439 24.10 -3.59 18.48
CA ALA A 439 24.91 -4.78 18.28
C ALA A 439 24.05 -5.93 17.74
N GLY A 440 24.30 -6.31 16.47
CA GLY A 440 23.48 -7.32 15.81
C GLY A 440 22.00 -6.90 15.80
N ASN A 441 21.14 -7.69 16.45
CA ASN A 441 19.72 -7.41 16.57
C ASN A 441 19.30 -6.77 17.91
N VAL A 442 20.26 -6.28 18.70
CA VAL A 442 20.04 -5.73 20.04
C VAL A 442 20.38 -4.24 20.07
N ALA A 443 19.44 -3.43 20.54
CA ALA A 443 19.70 -2.05 20.97
C ALA A 443 19.87 -2.05 22.49
N ARG A 444 21.05 -1.67 22.97
CA ARG A 444 21.36 -1.53 24.40
C ARG A 444 21.16 -0.08 24.80
N VAL A 445 20.20 0.14 25.67
CA VAL A 445 19.82 1.46 26.20
C VAL A 445 20.48 1.62 27.55
N TYR A 446 21.38 2.60 27.68
CA TYR A 446 22.10 2.91 28.91
C TYR A 446 21.47 4.09 29.64
N LEU A 447 21.30 3.94 30.94
CA LEU A 447 20.61 4.86 31.82
C LEU A 447 21.48 5.26 33.01
N LEU A 448 21.22 6.43 33.58
CA LEU A 448 21.89 6.84 34.81
C LEU A 448 21.60 5.84 35.96
N PRO A 449 22.60 5.46 36.77
CA PRO A 449 22.47 4.36 37.73
C PRO A 449 21.45 4.60 38.86
N GLU A 450 21.12 5.86 39.15
CA GLU A 450 20.07 6.23 40.11
C GLU A 450 18.69 5.71 39.73
N TYR A 451 18.40 5.56 38.43
CA TYR A 451 17.11 5.01 38.00
C TYR A 451 16.99 3.53 38.37
N VAL A 452 18.08 2.77 38.39
CA VAL A 452 18.08 1.37 38.85
C VAL A 452 17.83 1.31 40.36
N ARG A 453 18.49 2.19 41.13
CA ARG A 453 18.28 2.30 42.59
C ARG A 453 16.84 2.70 42.93
N ALA A 454 16.26 3.64 42.19
CA ALA A 454 14.88 4.07 42.37
C ALA A 454 13.89 2.97 41.96
N ALA A 455 14.15 2.22 40.88
CA ALA A 455 13.33 1.08 40.48
C ALA A 455 13.29 0.00 41.56
N SER A 456 14.45 -0.29 42.17
CA SER A 456 14.57 -1.25 43.28
C SER A 456 13.80 -0.83 44.53
N LYS A 457 13.45 0.46 44.65
CA LYS A 457 12.61 1.04 45.71
C LYS A 457 11.13 1.19 45.29
N GLY A 458 10.73 0.57 44.18
CA GLY A 458 9.34 0.54 43.71
C GLY A 458 8.97 1.56 42.64
N ALA A 459 9.92 2.35 42.11
CA ALA A 459 9.63 3.22 40.97
C ALA A 459 9.24 2.39 39.75
N VAL A 460 8.17 2.80 39.06
CA VAL A 460 7.67 2.14 37.86
C VAL A 460 8.09 2.92 36.64
N TYR A 461 8.76 2.24 35.71
CA TYR A 461 9.17 2.81 34.43
C TYR A 461 8.53 2.11 33.26
N LEU A 462 8.30 2.88 32.20
CA LEU A 462 7.94 2.38 30.89
C LEU A 462 9.03 2.77 29.88
N LEU A 463 9.36 1.87 28.95
CA LEU A 463 10.25 2.14 27.83
C LEU A 463 9.44 2.23 26.54
N GLY A 464 9.64 3.30 25.76
CA GLY A 464 9.06 3.45 24.43
C GLY A 464 10.13 3.71 23.37
N TYR A 465 9.77 3.49 22.10
CA TYR A 465 10.55 3.95 20.94
C TYR A 465 9.63 4.74 20.02
N GLY A 466 10.03 5.96 19.64
CA GLY A 466 9.21 6.87 18.85
C GLY A 466 8.04 7.47 19.64
N TYR A 467 8.22 7.68 20.94
CA TYR A 467 7.20 8.26 21.81
C TYR A 467 7.04 9.77 21.60
N GLY A 468 5.81 10.27 21.71
CA GLY A 468 5.43 11.65 21.42
C GLY A 468 5.05 11.86 19.96
N ASN A 469 4.70 13.10 19.64
CA ASN A 469 4.28 13.49 18.29
C ASN A 469 5.48 13.65 17.33
N ALA A 470 6.56 14.30 17.79
CA ALA A 470 7.72 14.64 16.97
C ALA A 470 9.04 13.98 17.44
N PRO A 471 9.11 12.64 17.59
CA PRO A 471 10.35 11.98 18.01
C PRO A 471 11.43 12.05 16.93
N ASP A 472 12.68 12.11 17.35
CA ASP A 472 13.85 11.90 16.48
C ASP A 472 14.22 10.41 16.49
N CYS A 473 13.89 9.71 15.40
CA CYS A 473 14.12 8.28 15.23
C CYS A 473 15.00 8.05 14.00
N ASN A 474 16.07 7.27 14.14
CA ASN A 474 17.03 7.04 13.05
C ASN A 474 17.53 5.59 12.95
N ILE A 475 16.95 4.66 13.71
CA ILE A 475 17.40 3.27 13.74
C ILE A 475 16.70 2.44 12.67
N THR A 476 17.49 1.78 11.83
CA THR A 476 17.04 0.90 10.74
C THR A 476 17.77 -0.45 10.76
N ASP A 477 17.32 -1.42 9.97
CA ASP A 477 18.10 -2.62 9.65
C ASP A 477 19.11 -2.35 8.50
N GLY A 478 19.89 -3.37 8.12
CA GLY A 478 20.83 -3.28 7.00
C GLY A 478 20.21 -3.06 5.62
N ARG A 479 18.88 -3.07 5.49
CA ARG A 479 18.12 -2.85 4.26
C ARG A 479 17.39 -1.49 4.24
N ASP A 480 17.67 -0.64 5.23
CA ASP A 480 16.98 0.63 5.46
C ASP A 480 15.51 0.47 5.87
N CYS A 481 15.11 -0.62 6.52
CA CYS A 481 13.79 -0.72 7.15
C CYS A 481 13.85 -0.19 8.58
N ALA A 482 13.04 0.82 8.89
CA ALA A 482 13.00 1.42 10.23
C ALA A 482 12.40 0.49 11.28
N LEU A 483 12.84 0.65 12.52
CA LEU A 483 12.18 0.05 13.67
C LEU A 483 10.74 0.56 13.79
N PRO A 484 9.77 -0.31 14.12
CA PRO A 484 8.41 0.15 14.39
C PRO A 484 8.38 0.95 15.69
N VAL A 485 7.61 2.03 15.69
CA VAL A 485 7.19 2.71 16.91
C VAL A 485 6.44 1.71 17.78
N PHE A 486 6.76 1.67 19.06
CA PHE A 486 6.01 0.88 20.02
C PHE A 486 5.74 1.68 21.28
N GLY A 487 4.53 1.47 21.80
CA GLY A 487 4.04 2.14 23.00
C GLY A 487 4.84 1.76 24.25
N ALA A 488 4.60 2.53 25.31
CA ALA A 488 5.26 2.40 26.60
C ALA A 488 5.15 0.98 27.19
N ARG A 489 6.26 0.25 27.24
CA ARG A 489 6.35 -1.11 27.81
C ARG A 489 6.86 -1.04 29.24
N ARG A 490 6.13 -1.65 30.19
CA ARG A 490 6.59 -1.73 31.58
C ARG A 490 7.94 -2.43 31.65
N VAL A 491 8.90 -1.74 32.24
CA VAL A 491 10.25 -2.25 32.48
C VAL A 491 10.23 -2.97 33.82
N ARG A 492 10.64 -4.24 33.82
CA ARG A 492 10.84 -5.00 35.06
C ARG A 492 12.17 -4.59 35.68
N VAL A 493 12.30 -4.68 37.00
CA VAL A 493 13.58 -4.55 37.69
C VAL A 493 14.17 -5.94 37.83
N GLY A 494 15.41 -6.11 37.39
CA GLY A 494 16.10 -7.39 37.31
C GLY A 494 17.13 -7.58 38.39
#